data_AF-A0A248JZN3-F1
#
_entry.id   AF-A0A248JZN3-F1
#
_cell.length_a   1.000
_cell.length_b   1.000
_cell.length_c   1.000
_cell.angle_alpha   90.00
_cell.angle_beta   90.00
_cell.angle_gamma   90.00
#
_symmetry.space_group_name_H-M   'P 1'
#
loop_
_entity.id
_entity.type
_entity.pdbx_description
1 polymer ?
#
loop_
_entity_poly.entity_id
_entity_poly.type
_entity_poly.pdbx_seq_one_letter_code
_entity_poly.pdbx_strand_id
1 'polypeptide(L)'
;MPLLSQEPAATIASVDDLLAIALAMEEEAIRRYLTLAERQRGAPDLAALFQGLADEEGRHVAAVLRSADSLLGHAPVAAPVQWHLPPDIARSWEEVEASVRLSPYKALSIAVLNEERAFAFYAYVAAHAATPAVASQAEALAREELRHAAQLRRARRHAYHQERGTFIPLPTADDAAELRALADMVEAELAAAASAQKAAAAERAVDIYSLALDRMADEEGVALAQTLLKTAIERLVSLGNHSPSGAE
;
A
#
# COMPACT_ATOMS: atom_id res chain seq x y z
N MET A 1 1.89 -10.70 -10.26
CA MET A 1 0.53 -10.33 -9.83
C MET A 1 0.05 -9.08 -10.55
N PRO A 2 -1.25 -8.95 -10.87
CA PRO A 2 -1.80 -7.66 -11.27
C PRO A 2 -1.72 -6.69 -10.09
N LEU A 3 -1.37 -5.43 -10.35
CA LEU A 3 -1.27 -4.39 -9.31
C LEU A 3 -2.64 -4.10 -8.67
N LEU A 4 -3.70 -4.28 -9.44
CA LEU A 4 -5.09 -4.14 -9.02
C LEU A 4 -5.77 -5.51 -9.10
N SER A 5 -6.43 -5.93 -8.03
CA SER A 5 -7.15 -7.21 -7.98
C SER A 5 -8.49 -7.18 -8.73
N GLN A 6 -9.00 -5.99 -9.01
CA GLN A 6 -10.24 -5.74 -9.75
C GLN A 6 -10.04 -4.50 -10.64
N GLU A 7 -10.75 -4.44 -11.76
CA GLU A 7 -10.84 -3.20 -12.53
C GLU A 7 -11.41 -2.07 -11.64
N PRO A 8 -10.90 -0.84 -11.75
CA PRO A 8 -11.49 0.30 -11.06
C PRO A 8 -12.98 0.41 -11.38
N ALA A 9 -13.83 0.22 -10.36
CA ALA A 9 -15.29 0.22 -10.51
C ALA A 9 -15.87 1.60 -10.85
N ALA A 10 -15.10 2.68 -10.65
CA ALA A 10 -15.53 4.04 -10.89
C ALA A 10 -15.42 4.40 -12.37
N THR A 11 -16.56 4.62 -13.02
CA THR A 11 -16.61 5.23 -14.35
C THR A 11 -16.29 6.72 -14.21
N ILE A 12 -15.06 7.12 -14.52
CA ILE A 12 -14.64 8.53 -14.52
C ILE A 12 -15.17 9.18 -15.80
N ALA A 13 -16.34 9.81 -15.69
CA ALA A 13 -17.06 10.37 -16.83
C ALA A 13 -16.61 11.80 -17.18
N SER A 14 -16.01 12.52 -16.23
CA SER A 14 -15.65 13.93 -16.37
C SER A 14 -14.30 14.28 -15.75
N VAL A 15 -13.81 15.49 -16.07
CA VAL A 15 -12.62 16.06 -15.42
C VAL A 15 -12.90 16.36 -13.95
N ASP A 16 -14.12 16.71 -13.57
CA ASP A 16 -14.51 16.95 -12.17
C ASP A 16 -14.36 15.67 -11.34
N ASP A 17 -14.89 14.54 -11.83
CA ASP A 17 -14.75 13.23 -11.18
C ASP A 17 -13.27 12.86 -10.98
N LEU A 18 -12.43 13.09 -12.00
CA LEU A 18 -11.01 12.81 -11.93
C LEU A 18 -10.31 13.68 -10.88
N LEU A 19 -10.61 14.98 -10.84
CA LEU A 19 -10.00 15.91 -9.89
C LEU A 19 -10.48 15.65 -8.45
N ALA A 20 -11.72 15.22 -8.26
CA ALA A 20 -12.24 14.80 -6.96
C ALA A 20 -11.54 13.55 -6.43
N ILE A 21 -11.28 12.56 -7.30
CA ILE A 21 -10.52 11.35 -6.94
C ILE A 21 -9.05 11.70 -6.69
N ALA A 22 -8.43 12.51 -7.55
CA ALA A 22 -7.05 12.96 -7.36
C ALA A 22 -6.89 13.67 -6.01
N LEU A 23 -7.77 14.63 -5.69
CA LEU A 23 -7.74 15.30 -4.39
C LEU A 23 -7.79 14.31 -3.22
N ALA A 24 -8.70 13.33 -3.29
CA ALA A 24 -8.86 12.31 -2.24
C ALA A 24 -7.63 11.39 -2.11
N MET A 25 -7.00 11.00 -3.23
CA MET A 25 -5.78 10.19 -3.23
C MET A 25 -4.59 10.95 -2.65
N GLU A 26 -4.41 12.21 -3.03
CA GLU A 26 -3.33 13.08 -2.56
C GLU A 26 -3.45 13.36 -1.05
N GLU A 27 -4.66 13.69 -0.56
CA GLU A 27 -4.89 13.90 0.87
C GLU A 27 -4.62 12.64 1.71
N GLU A 28 -5.00 11.48 1.20
CA GLU A 28 -4.70 10.20 1.85
C GLU A 28 -3.19 9.92 1.81
N ALA A 29 -2.51 10.16 0.69
CA ALA A 29 -1.06 10.00 0.57
C ALA A 29 -0.30 10.88 1.58
N ILE A 30 -0.69 12.15 1.74
CA ILE A 30 -0.15 13.03 2.80
C ILE A 30 -0.25 12.36 4.17
N ARG A 31 -1.47 11.95 4.56
CA ARG A 31 -1.72 11.36 5.88
C ARG A 31 -0.87 10.11 6.10
N ARG A 32 -0.76 9.26 5.07
CA ARG A 32 0.00 8.02 5.13
C ARG A 32 1.50 8.25 5.18
N TYR A 33 2.03 9.20 4.41
CA TYR A 33 3.44 9.56 4.46
C TYR A 33 3.84 10.20 5.80
N LEU A 34 3.01 11.07 6.36
CA LEU A 34 3.23 11.59 7.72
C LEU A 34 3.23 10.48 8.78
N THR A 35 2.33 9.50 8.64
CA THR A 35 2.28 8.33 9.53
C THR A 35 3.55 7.48 9.42
N LEU A 36 4.06 7.26 8.19
CA LEU A 36 5.33 6.57 7.97
C LEU A 36 6.51 7.35 8.53
N ALA A 37 6.57 8.67 8.32
CA ALA A 37 7.64 9.52 8.85
C ALA A 37 7.73 9.41 10.38
N GLU A 38 6.59 9.48 11.06
CA GLU A 38 6.47 9.35 12.51
C GLU A 38 6.90 7.97 13.03
N ARG A 39 6.53 6.89 12.32
CA ARG A 39 6.95 5.52 12.66
C ARG A 39 8.43 5.27 12.42
N GLN A 40 9.08 6.07 11.57
CA GLN A 40 10.50 5.93 11.21
C GLN A 40 11.41 6.91 11.97
N ARG A 41 11.02 7.42 13.15
CA ARG A 41 11.89 8.31 13.96
C ARG A 41 13.27 7.75 14.30
N GLY A 42 13.44 6.42 14.32
CA GLY A 42 14.74 5.75 14.50
C GLY A 42 15.64 5.78 13.25
N ALA A 43 15.11 6.22 12.10
CA ALA A 43 15.80 6.31 10.81
C ALA A 43 15.57 7.71 10.21
N PRO A 44 16.33 8.74 10.66
CA PRO A 44 16.03 10.15 10.37
C PRO A 44 16.01 10.49 8.88
N ASP A 45 16.89 9.90 8.08
CA ASP A 45 16.92 10.11 6.63
C ASP A 45 15.64 9.57 5.96
N LEU A 46 15.09 8.46 6.45
CA LEU A 46 13.86 7.89 5.94
C LEU A 46 12.64 8.69 6.40
N ALA A 47 12.61 9.13 7.66
CA ALA A 47 11.57 10.02 8.16
C ALA A 47 11.52 11.32 7.33
N ALA A 48 12.69 11.91 7.03
CA ALA A 48 12.79 13.10 6.19
C ALA A 48 12.34 12.84 4.74
N LEU A 49 12.64 11.66 4.18
CA LEU A 49 12.14 11.26 2.86
C LEU A 49 10.60 11.24 2.83
N PHE A 50 9.96 10.61 3.81
CA PHE A 50 8.50 10.55 3.87
C PHE A 50 7.87 11.92 4.14
N GLN A 51 8.49 12.76 4.98
CA GLN A 51 8.05 14.14 5.15
C GLN A 51 8.12 14.92 3.83
N GLY A 52 9.21 14.78 3.07
CA GLY A 52 9.37 15.43 1.77
C GLY A 52 8.34 14.97 0.74
N LEU A 53 7.91 13.71 0.78
CA LEU A 53 6.80 13.19 -0.05
C LEU A 53 5.46 13.79 0.38
N ALA A 54 5.17 13.87 1.69
CA ALA A 54 3.97 14.54 2.19
C ALA A 54 3.91 16.03 1.77
N ASP A 55 5.04 16.73 1.83
CA ASP A 55 5.14 18.12 1.37
C ASP A 55 4.94 18.25 -0.15
N GLU A 56 5.33 17.22 -0.92
CA GLU A 56 5.10 17.13 -2.35
C GLU A 56 3.63 16.91 -2.69
N GLU A 57 2.97 15.96 -2.06
CA GLU A 57 1.53 15.74 -2.23
C GLU A 57 0.71 16.98 -1.80
N GLY A 58 1.16 17.72 -0.79
CA GLY A 58 0.58 19.01 -0.43
C GLY A 58 0.63 20.04 -1.56
N ARG A 59 1.69 20.02 -2.39
CA ARG A 59 1.77 20.85 -3.60
C ARG A 59 0.84 20.34 -4.70
N HIS A 60 0.63 19.03 -4.79
CA HIS A 60 -0.30 18.42 -5.74
C HIS A 60 -1.76 18.73 -5.39
N VAL A 61 -2.17 18.63 -4.11
CA VAL A 61 -3.47 19.11 -3.61
C VAL A 61 -3.71 20.55 -4.06
N ALA A 62 -2.74 21.44 -3.82
CA ALA A 62 -2.86 22.83 -4.23
C ALA A 62 -2.96 22.98 -5.76
N ALA A 63 -2.31 22.13 -6.54
CA ALA A 63 -2.38 22.12 -8.00
C ALA A 63 -3.75 21.63 -8.51
N VAL A 64 -4.29 20.56 -7.93
CA VAL A 64 -5.63 20.04 -8.22
C VAL A 64 -6.70 21.09 -7.97
N LEU A 65 -6.64 21.78 -6.82
CA LEU A 65 -7.58 22.85 -6.48
C LEU A 65 -7.51 24.03 -7.47
N ARG A 66 -6.30 24.44 -7.90
CA ARG A 66 -6.12 25.48 -8.92
C ARG A 66 -6.67 25.05 -10.28
N SER A 67 -6.44 23.80 -10.67
CA SER A 67 -6.97 23.24 -11.92
C SER A 67 -8.50 23.21 -11.91
N ALA A 68 -9.11 22.81 -10.80
CA ALA A 68 -10.56 22.79 -10.65
C ALA A 68 -11.16 24.21 -10.74
N ASP A 69 -10.58 25.18 -10.04
CA ASP A 69 -11.00 26.59 -10.14
C ASP A 69 -10.90 27.11 -11.59
N SER A 70 -9.80 26.82 -12.28
CA SER A 70 -9.59 27.28 -13.67
C SER A 70 -10.46 26.57 -14.72
N LEU A 71 -10.76 25.29 -14.54
CA LEU A 71 -11.45 24.47 -15.55
C LEU A 71 -12.96 24.38 -15.29
N LEU A 72 -13.37 24.41 -14.03
CA LEU A 72 -14.74 24.12 -13.58
C LEU A 72 -15.38 25.32 -12.85
N GLY A 73 -14.58 26.23 -12.31
CA GLY A 73 -15.06 27.38 -11.53
C GLY A 73 -15.55 27.03 -10.14
N HIS A 74 -15.26 25.82 -9.65
CA HIS A 74 -15.55 25.38 -8.29
C HIS A 74 -14.48 24.40 -7.80
N ALA A 75 -14.36 24.28 -6.47
CA ALA A 75 -13.53 23.24 -5.87
C ALA A 75 -14.18 21.86 -6.10
N PRO A 76 -13.38 20.81 -6.35
CA PRO A 76 -13.90 19.46 -6.38
C PRO A 76 -14.19 19.04 -4.93
N VAL A 77 -15.27 18.29 -4.72
CA VAL A 77 -15.56 17.72 -3.41
C VAL A 77 -14.82 16.40 -3.33
N ALA A 78 -13.84 16.29 -2.42
CA ALA A 78 -13.12 15.04 -2.19
C ALA A 78 -14.15 13.91 -1.97
N ALA A 79 -14.17 12.95 -2.89
CA ALA A 79 -15.04 11.80 -2.74
C ALA A 79 -14.53 10.95 -1.55
N PRO A 80 -15.40 10.26 -0.79
CA PRO A 80 -14.93 9.35 0.24
C PRO A 80 -13.94 8.35 -0.37
N VAL A 81 -12.70 8.40 0.12
CA VAL A 81 -11.55 7.58 -0.31
C VAL A 81 -11.92 6.09 -0.31
N GLN A 82 -12.74 5.67 0.66
CA GLN A 82 -13.24 4.32 0.85
C GLN A 82 -14.09 3.78 -0.33
N TRP A 83 -14.58 4.65 -1.22
CA TRP A 83 -15.37 4.26 -2.39
C TRP A 83 -14.61 4.28 -3.73
N HIS A 84 -13.38 4.81 -3.77
CA HIS A 84 -12.67 5.02 -5.06
C HIS A 84 -11.24 4.49 -5.09
N LEU A 85 -10.61 4.24 -3.94
CA LEU A 85 -9.33 3.53 -3.93
C LEU A 85 -9.56 2.04 -4.22
N PRO A 86 -8.79 1.43 -5.14
CA PRO A 86 -8.71 -0.02 -5.24
C PRO A 86 -8.52 -0.64 -3.84
N PRO A 87 -9.33 -1.66 -3.46
CA PRO A 87 -9.26 -2.28 -2.13
C PRO A 87 -7.85 -2.73 -1.72
N ASP A 88 -6.99 -2.99 -2.70
CA ASP A 88 -5.60 -3.36 -2.50
C ASP A 88 -4.77 -2.21 -1.91
N ILE A 89 -4.99 -0.95 -2.33
CA ILE A 89 -4.30 0.22 -1.77
C ILE A 89 -4.67 0.41 -0.30
N ALA A 90 -5.96 0.36 0.01
CA ALA A 90 -6.44 0.49 1.40
C ALA A 90 -5.84 -0.59 2.30
N ARG A 91 -5.87 -1.86 1.86
CA ARG A 91 -5.36 -3.02 2.61
C ARG A 91 -3.86 -2.89 2.94
N SER A 92 -3.05 -2.44 1.99
CA SER A 92 -1.61 -2.29 2.23
C SER A 92 -1.30 -1.25 3.31
N TRP A 93 -2.14 -0.23 3.46
CA TRP A 93 -1.95 0.73 4.53
C TRP A 93 -2.47 0.26 5.89
N GLU A 94 -3.52 -0.56 5.93
CA GLU A 94 -3.95 -1.23 7.17
C GLU A 94 -2.83 -2.14 7.72
N GLU A 95 -2.09 -2.82 6.84
CA GLU A 95 -0.91 -3.59 7.21
C GLU A 95 0.18 -2.71 7.85
N VAL A 96 0.46 -1.52 7.27
CA VAL A 96 1.39 -0.55 7.86
C VAL A 96 0.96 -0.17 9.27
N GLU A 97 -0.32 0.15 9.45
CA GLU A 97 -0.87 0.60 10.74
C GLU A 97 -0.80 -0.51 11.79
N ALA A 98 -0.99 -1.77 11.38
CA ALA A 98 -0.98 -2.93 12.28
C ALA A 98 0.41 -3.54 12.53
N SER A 99 1.41 -3.24 11.69
CA SER A 99 2.78 -3.75 11.84
C SER A 99 3.39 -3.32 13.18
N VAL A 100 3.91 -4.30 13.93
CA VAL A 100 4.60 -4.06 15.22
C VAL A 100 6.03 -3.64 15.00
N ARG A 101 6.69 -4.17 13.97
CA ARG A 101 8.03 -3.76 13.55
C ARG A 101 8.04 -3.39 12.09
N LEU A 102 7.80 -2.11 11.83
CA LEU A 102 7.93 -1.57 10.51
C LEU A 102 9.41 -1.22 10.22
N SER A 103 10.18 -2.17 9.66
CA SER A 103 11.55 -1.87 9.25
C SER A 103 11.57 -0.83 8.10
N PRO A 104 12.66 -0.06 7.94
CA PRO A 104 12.83 0.84 6.79
C PRO A 104 12.56 0.15 5.45
N TYR A 105 13.10 -1.05 5.23
CA TYR A 105 12.83 -1.84 4.02
C TYR A 105 11.34 -2.14 3.84
N LYS A 106 10.65 -2.58 4.89
CA LYS A 106 9.22 -2.92 4.83
C LYS A 106 8.37 -1.67 4.57
N ALA A 107 8.62 -0.57 5.29
CA ALA A 107 7.95 0.72 5.07
C ALA A 107 8.05 1.16 3.60
N LEU A 108 9.26 1.12 3.05
CA LEU A 108 9.52 1.50 1.66
C LEU A 108 8.92 0.51 0.65
N SER A 109 8.85 -0.79 0.99
CA SER A 109 8.20 -1.79 0.13
C SER A 109 6.71 -1.51 -0.02
N ILE A 110 6.04 -1.18 1.07
CA ILE A 110 4.62 -0.83 1.06
C ILE A 110 4.38 0.49 0.34
N ALA A 111 5.20 1.52 0.61
CA ALA A 111 5.11 2.80 -0.09
C ALA A 111 5.27 2.64 -1.62
N VAL A 112 6.29 1.89 -2.08
CA VAL A 112 6.46 1.58 -3.51
C VAL A 112 5.22 0.91 -4.10
N LEU A 113 4.65 -0.08 -3.40
CA LEU A 113 3.48 -0.81 -3.89
C LEU A 113 2.27 0.10 -4.04
N ASN A 114 2.06 1.02 -3.10
CA ASN A 114 0.96 1.98 -3.17
C ASN A 114 1.12 2.95 -4.34
N GLU A 115 2.34 3.44 -4.59
CA GLU A 115 2.62 4.27 -5.77
C GLU A 115 2.43 3.51 -7.09
N GLU A 116 2.88 2.25 -7.16
CA GLU A 116 2.67 1.41 -8.33
C GLU A 116 1.18 1.19 -8.62
N ARG A 117 0.35 1.06 -7.57
CA ARG A 117 -1.09 0.91 -7.70
C ARG A 117 -1.78 2.22 -8.10
N ALA A 118 -1.36 3.35 -7.55
CA ALA A 118 -1.84 4.66 -7.96
C ALA A 118 -1.54 4.91 -9.44
N PHE A 119 -0.31 4.61 -9.87
CA PHE A 119 0.07 4.59 -11.28
C PHE A 119 -0.85 3.70 -12.13
N ALA A 120 -1.05 2.44 -11.71
CA ALA A 120 -1.89 1.49 -12.46
C ALA A 120 -3.34 1.99 -12.57
N PHE A 121 -3.87 2.59 -11.50
CA PHE A 121 -5.18 3.21 -11.48
C PHE A 121 -5.27 4.34 -12.51
N TYR A 122 -4.38 5.34 -12.46
CA TYR A 122 -4.42 6.46 -13.39
C TYR A 122 -4.15 6.05 -14.83
N ALA A 123 -3.27 5.08 -15.07
CA ALA A 123 -3.03 4.51 -16.39
C ALA A 123 -4.30 3.83 -16.95
N TYR A 124 -5.03 3.09 -16.10
CA TYR A 124 -6.31 2.50 -16.48
C TYR A 124 -7.34 3.57 -16.85
N VAL A 125 -7.45 4.63 -16.03
CA VAL A 125 -8.34 5.76 -16.28
C VAL A 125 -8.00 6.43 -17.60
N ALA A 126 -6.72 6.69 -17.87
CA ALA A 126 -6.27 7.30 -19.11
C ALA A 126 -6.67 6.47 -20.34
N ALA A 127 -6.49 5.14 -20.27
CA ALA A 127 -6.80 4.22 -21.35
C ALA A 127 -8.32 4.11 -21.65
N HIS A 128 -9.16 4.31 -20.64
CA HIS A 128 -10.62 4.19 -20.74
C HIS A 128 -11.35 5.54 -20.70
N ALA A 129 -10.62 6.64 -20.82
CA ALA A 129 -11.18 7.98 -20.69
C ALA A 129 -12.21 8.29 -21.79
N ALA A 130 -13.37 8.81 -21.39
CA ALA A 130 -14.43 9.22 -22.32
C ALA A 130 -14.05 10.44 -23.18
N THR A 131 -13.07 11.24 -22.74
CA THR A 131 -12.63 12.45 -23.45
C THR A 131 -11.10 12.56 -23.46
N PRO A 132 -10.51 13.21 -24.48
CA PRO A 132 -9.06 13.48 -24.51
C PRO A 132 -8.56 14.32 -23.33
N ALA A 133 -9.41 15.18 -22.76
CA ALA A 133 -9.07 15.99 -21.60
C ALA A 133 -8.87 15.12 -20.34
N VAL A 134 -9.77 14.17 -20.09
CA VAL A 134 -9.65 13.20 -18.99
C VAL A 134 -8.41 12.32 -19.20
N ALA A 135 -8.19 11.82 -20.42
CA ALA A 135 -7.00 11.02 -20.74
C ALA A 135 -5.71 11.76 -20.40
N SER A 136 -5.57 13.00 -20.89
CA SER A 136 -4.37 13.81 -20.70
C SER A 136 -4.07 14.11 -19.22
N GLN A 137 -5.11 14.42 -18.43
CA GLN A 137 -4.96 14.67 -17.00
C GLN A 137 -4.60 13.39 -16.23
N ALA A 138 -5.25 12.26 -16.54
CA ALA A 138 -4.93 10.98 -15.91
C ALA A 138 -3.50 10.51 -16.26
N GLU A 139 -3.03 10.73 -17.49
CA GLU A 139 -1.65 10.45 -17.87
C GLU A 139 -0.63 11.31 -17.11
N ALA A 140 -0.97 12.57 -16.82
CA ALA A 140 -0.11 13.46 -16.05
C ALA A 140 0.04 12.95 -14.61
N LEU A 141 -1.08 12.56 -13.96
CA LEU A 141 -1.08 11.95 -12.63
C LEU A 141 -0.30 10.63 -12.62
N ALA A 142 -0.55 9.74 -13.60
CA ALA A 142 0.20 8.48 -13.72
C ALA A 142 1.72 8.70 -13.83
N ARG A 143 2.17 9.73 -14.56
CA ARG A 143 3.60 10.06 -14.68
C ARG A 143 4.20 10.53 -13.34
N GLU A 144 3.41 11.21 -12.53
CA GLU A 144 3.81 11.67 -11.19
C GLU A 144 4.05 10.47 -10.27
N GLU A 145 3.10 9.54 -10.19
CA GLU A 145 3.24 8.34 -9.34
C GLU A 145 4.43 7.46 -9.75
N LEU A 146 4.77 7.43 -11.05
CA LEU A 146 6.01 6.76 -11.50
C LEU A 146 7.27 7.43 -10.97
N ARG A 147 7.29 8.77 -10.85
CA ARG A 147 8.42 9.52 -10.29
C ARG A 147 8.57 9.19 -8.80
N HIS A 148 7.48 9.19 -8.04
CA HIS A 148 7.48 8.81 -6.63
C HIS A 148 7.92 7.35 -6.44
N ALA A 149 7.34 6.42 -7.21
CA ALA A 149 7.71 5.01 -7.18
C ALA A 149 9.21 4.81 -7.50
N ALA A 150 9.78 5.57 -8.43
CA ALA A 150 11.21 5.51 -8.74
C ALA A 150 12.08 5.99 -7.57
N GLN A 151 11.72 7.11 -6.94
CA GLN A 151 12.39 7.64 -5.76
C GLN A 151 12.37 6.65 -4.60
N LEU A 152 11.19 6.10 -4.28
CA LEU A 152 11.00 5.12 -3.22
C LEU A 152 11.72 3.81 -3.50
N ARG A 153 11.72 3.30 -4.74
CA ARG A 153 12.49 2.09 -5.11
C ARG A 153 13.99 2.29 -4.91
N ARG A 154 14.53 3.49 -5.17
CA ARG A 154 15.94 3.80 -4.88
C ARG A 154 16.20 3.73 -3.38
N ALA A 155 15.37 4.37 -2.56
CA ALA A 155 15.48 4.31 -1.11
C ALA A 155 15.35 2.87 -0.59
N ARG A 156 14.40 2.08 -1.11
CA ARG A 156 14.17 0.68 -0.75
C ARG A 156 15.41 -0.17 -0.98
N ARG A 157 16.12 0.02 -2.09
CA ARG A 157 17.39 -0.68 -2.37
C ARG A 157 18.47 -0.31 -1.35
N HIS A 158 18.56 0.95 -0.95
CA HIS A 158 19.50 1.35 0.11
C HIS A 158 19.16 0.69 1.45
N ALA A 159 17.89 0.72 1.86
CA ALA A 159 17.42 0.05 3.08
C ALA A 159 17.68 -1.46 3.05
N TYR A 160 17.42 -2.13 1.91
CA TYR A 160 17.75 -3.54 1.72
C TYR A 160 19.22 -3.84 2.00
N HIS A 161 20.14 -3.02 1.47
CA HIS A 161 21.57 -3.24 1.68
C HIS A 161 22.00 -3.00 3.13
N GLN A 162 21.36 -2.07 3.84
CA GLN A 162 21.60 -1.80 5.26
C GLN A 162 21.07 -2.93 6.15
N GLU A 163 19.91 -3.49 5.82
CA GLU A 163 19.23 -4.53 6.58
C GLU A 163 19.59 -5.95 6.14
N ARG A 164 20.40 -6.14 5.09
CA ARG A 164 20.62 -7.45 4.46
C ARG A 164 21.02 -8.56 5.45
N GLY A 165 21.82 -8.21 6.47
CA GLY A 165 22.28 -9.15 7.49
C GLY A 165 21.27 -9.48 8.59
N THR A 166 20.13 -8.78 8.65
CA THR A 166 19.10 -8.97 9.68
C THR A 166 17.90 -9.79 9.20
N PHE A 167 17.80 -10.06 7.89
CA PHE A 167 16.69 -10.83 7.35
C PHE A 167 16.81 -12.31 7.68
N ILE A 168 15.75 -12.85 8.28
CA ILE A 168 15.57 -14.29 8.44
C ILE A 168 14.85 -14.79 7.18
N PRO A 169 15.40 -15.76 6.42
CA PRO A 169 14.72 -16.30 5.26
C PRO A 169 13.33 -16.85 5.62
N LEU A 170 12.34 -16.48 4.82
CA LEU A 170 10.99 -17.02 4.95
C LEU A 170 10.92 -18.41 4.29
N PRO A 171 10.14 -19.35 4.86
CA PRO A 171 9.82 -20.58 4.17
C PRO A 171 9.08 -20.28 2.85
N THR A 172 9.32 -21.10 1.84
CA THR A 172 8.69 -21.00 0.52
C THR A 172 7.78 -22.19 0.26
N ALA A 173 6.77 -21.99 -0.55
CA ALA A 173 5.96 -23.02 -1.17
C ALA A 173 5.92 -22.74 -2.68
N ASP A 174 5.98 -23.78 -3.49
CA ASP A 174 5.96 -23.69 -4.95
C ASP A 174 4.62 -24.13 -5.56
N ASP A 175 3.79 -24.84 -4.80
CA ASP A 175 2.43 -25.23 -5.19
C ASP A 175 1.40 -25.16 -4.03
N ALA A 176 0.13 -25.38 -4.37
CA ALA A 176 -0.98 -25.33 -3.42
C ALA A 176 -0.89 -26.41 -2.31
N ALA A 177 -0.29 -27.56 -2.56
CA ALA A 177 -0.16 -28.62 -1.55
C ALA A 177 0.92 -28.24 -0.52
N GLU A 178 2.06 -27.76 -0.97
CA GLU A 178 3.12 -27.22 -0.11
C GLU A 178 2.62 -26.01 0.70
N LEU A 179 1.83 -25.13 0.08
CA LEU A 179 1.26 -23.97 0.77
C LEU A 179 0.29 -24.36 1.88
N ARG A 180 -0.52 -25.42 1.71
CA ARG A 180 -1.38 -25.95 2.78
C ARG A 180 -0.56 -26.47 3.96
N ALA A 181 0.49 -27.26 3.68
CA ALA A 181 1.36 -27.78 4.72
C ALA A 181 2.10 -26.64 5.45
N LEU A 182 2.52 -25.61 4.72
CA LEU A 182 3.12 -24.40 5.29
C LEU A 182 2.13 -23.64 6.17
N ALA A 183 0.86 -23.50 5.73
CA ALA A 183 -0.17 -22.85 6.51
C ALA A 183 -0.43 -23.58 7.84
N ASP A 184 -0.47 -24.91 7.85
CA ASP A 184 -0.61 -25.71 9.07
C ASP A 184 0.55 -25.45 10.06
N MET A 185 1.79 -25.35 9.56
CA MET A 185 2.94 -25.01 10.39
C MET A 185 2.84 -23.59 10.96
N VAL A 186 2.42 -22.62 10.15
CA VAL A 186 2.24 -21.22 10.57
C VAL A 186 1.15 -21.11 11.63
N GLU A 187 0.02 -21.80 11.48
CA GLU A 187 -1.06 -21.81 12.48
C GLU A 187 -0.62 -22.49 13.78
N ALA A 188 0.19 -23.55 13.71
CA ALA A 188 0.78 -24.17 14.90
C ALA A 188 1.75 -23.23 15.62
N GLU A 189 2.60 -22.49 14.89
CA GLU A 189 3.50 -21.47 15.45
C GLU A 189 2.71 -20.34 16.13
N LEU A 190 1.65 -19.86 15.49
CA LEU A 190 0.76 -18.83 16.04
C LEU A 190 0.03 -19.29 17.31
N ALA A 191 -0.44 -20.55 17.34
CA ALA A 191 -1.10 -21.12 18.51
C ALA A 191 -0.14 -21.30 19.68
N ALA A 192 1.12 -21.65 19.40
CA ALA A 192 2.17 -21.81 20.42
C ALA A 192 2.79 -20.48 20.88
N ALA A 193 2.63 -19.39 20.12
CA ALA A 193 3.21 -18.10 20.44
C ALA A 193 2.68 -17.53 21.77
N ALA A 194 3.60 -17.15 22.65
CA ALA A 194 3.26 -16.42 23.87
C ALA A 194 2.55 -15.11 23.54
N SER A 195 1.71 -14.60 24.46
CA SER A 195 0.92 -13.37 24.23
C SER A 195 1.75 -12.19 23.71
N ALA A 196 2.93 -11.97 24.31
CA ALA A 196 3.86 -10.90 23.91
C ALA A 196 4.48 -11.07 22.51
N GLN A 197 4.41 -12.26 21.91
CA GLN A 197 4.98 -12.58 20.60
C GLN A 197 3.91 -12.79 19.52
N LYS A 198 2.62 -12.85 19.89
CA LYS A 198 1.53 -13.13 18.94
C LYS A 198 1.50 -12.18 17.76
N ALA A 199 1.70 -10.88 18.00
CA ALA A 199 1.67 -9.89 16.94
C ALA A 199 2.88 -10.01 15.98
N ALA A 200 4.07 -10.33 16.50
CA ALA A 200 5.24 -10.61 15.66
C ALA A 200 5.09 -11.91 14.85
N ALA A 201 4.48 -12.95 15.44
CA ALA A 201 4.16 -14.19 14.71
C ALA A 201 3.09 -13.95 13.63
N ALA A 202 2.08 -13.12 13.91
CA ALA A 202 1.06 -12.73 12.93
C ALA A 202 1.66 -11.91 11.79
N GLU A 203 2.58 -10.99 12.09
CA GLU A 203 3.31 -10.23 11.08
C GLU A 203 4.17 -11.15 10.20
N ARG A 204 4.87 -12.11 10.80
CA ARG A 204 5.64 -13.11 10.05
C ARG A 204 4.74 -13.96 9.13
N ALA A 205 3.53 -14.31 9.57
CA ALA A 205 2.56 -15.02 8.74
C ALA A 205 2.15 -14.20 7.50
N VAL A 206 1.92 -12.89 7.66
CA VAL A 206 1.66 -11.98 6.53
C VAL A 206 2.83 -12.01 5.54
N ASP A 207 4.07 -11.89 6.02
CA ASP A 207 5.25 -11.91 5.15
C ASP A 207 5.38 -13.25 4.39
N ILE A 208 5.12 -14.38 5.07
CA ILE A 208 5.14 -15.72 4.46
C ILE A 208 4.10 -15.85 3.35
N TYR A 209 2.86 -15.46 3.62
CA TYR A 209 1.78 -15.62 2.63
C TYR A 209 1.89 -14.61 1.49
N SER A 210 2.45 -13.42 1.72
CA SER A 210 2.83 -12.49 0.66
C SER A 210 3.90 -13.09 -0.26
N LEU A 211 4.95 -13.70 0.30
CA LEU A 211 5.97 -14.38 -0.50
C LEU A 211 5.41 -15.57 -1.27
N ALA A 212 4.53 -16.38 -0.63
CA ALA A 212 3.88 -17.50 -1.31
C ALA A 212 3.07 -16.99 -2.51
N LEU A 213 2.25 -15.95 -2.31
CA LEU A 213 1.45 -15.33 -3.36
C LEU A 213 2.27 -14.85 -4.56
N ASP A 214 3.46 -14.29 -4.32
CA ASP A 214 4.37 -13.85 -5.39
C ASP A 214 4.98 -15.01 -6.19
N ARG A 215 5.05 -16.21 -5.60
CA ARG A 215 5.65 -17.40 -6.21
C ARG A 215 4.66 -18.31 -6.92
N MET A 216 3.39 -18.30 -6.52
CA MET A 216 2.37 -19.18 -7.09
C MET A 216 2.19 -18.93 -8.59
N ALA A 217 2.22 -20.00 -9.37
CA ALA A 217 2.03 -19.94 -10.83
C ALA A 217 0.66 -20.48 -11.27
N ASP A 218 0.01 -21.31 -10.45
CA ASP A 218 -1.29 -21.89 -10.72
C ASP A 218 -2.44 -21.14 -10.01
N GLU A 219 -3.63 -21.17 -10.62
CA GLU A 219 -4.81 -20.44 -10.12
C GLU A 219 -5.23 -20.88 -8.71
N GLU A 220 -5.12 -22.18 -8.41
CA GLU A 220 -5.50 -22.73 -7.10
C GLU A 220 -4.57 -22.20 -6.00
N GLY A 221 -3.26 -22.25 -6.23
CA GLY A 221 -2.24 -21.70 -5.35
C GLY A 221 -2.41 -20.20 -5.13
N VAL A 222 -2.64 -19.43 -6.19
CA VAL A 222 -2.89 -17.98 -6.08
C VAL A 222 -4.12 -17.69 -5.22
N ALA A 223 -5.24 -18.37 -5.46
CA ALA A 223 -6.47 -18.16 -4.70
C ALA A 223 -6.31 -18.54 -3.21
N LEU A 224 -5.60 -19.64 -2.93
CA LEU A 224 -5.28 -20.06 -1.57
C LEU A 224 -4.38 -19.03 -0.87
N ALA A 225 -3.30 -18.59 -1.52
CA ALA A 225 -2.37 -17.60 -0.96
C ALA A 225 -3.06 -16.26 -0.67
N GLN A 226 -3.95 -15.80 -1.56
CA GLN A 226 -4.77 -14.59 -1.34
C GLN A 226 -5.67 -14.72 -0.11
N THR A 227 -6.31 -15.88 0.05
CA THR A 227 -7.20 -16.15 1.19
C THR A 227 -6.41 -16.15 2.50
N LEU A 228 -5.30 -16.88 2.55
CA LEU A 228 -4.42 -16.96 3.73
C LEU A 228 -3.84 -15.59 4.09
N LEU A 229 -3.35 -14.85 3.10
CA LEU A 229 -2.82 -13.50 3.30
C LEU A 229 -3.87 -12.55 3.86
N LYS A 230 -5.10 -12.58 3.31
CA LYS A 230 -6.22 -11.77 3.82
C LYS A 230 -6.49 -12.08 5.29
N THR A 231 -6.63 -13.36 5.65
CA THR A 231 -6.88 -13.77 7.05
C THR A 231 -5.73 -13.38 7.98
N ALA A 232 -4.48 -13.48 7.51
CA ALA A 232 -3.32 -13.08 8.30
C ALA A 232 -3.29 -11.57 8.56
N ILE A 233 -3.62 -10.74 7.57
CA ILE A 233 -3.72 -9.28 7.72
C ILE A 233 -4.85 -8.93 8.68
N GLU A 234 -6.04 -9.50 8.53
CA GLU A 234 -7.18 -9.27 9.44
C GLU A 234 -6.81 -9.62 10.89
N ARG A 235 -6.11 -10.74 11.08
CA ARG A 235 -5.59 -11.15 12.38
C ARG A 235 -4.57 -10.13 12.93
N LEU A 236 -3.60 -9.70 12.14
CA LEU A 236 -2.60 -8.71 12.54
C LEU A 236 -3.26 -7.39 12.95
N VAL A 237 -4.20 -6.89 12.15
CA VAL A 237 -4.98 -5.67 12.43
C VAL A 237 -5.77 -5.82 13.73
N SER A 238 -6.43 -6.95 13.94
CA SER A 238 -7.13 -7.20 15.21
C SER A 238 -6.20 -7.16 16.42
N LEU A 239 -4.99 -7.72 16.32
CA LEU A 239 -4.02 -7.70 17.42
C LEU A 239 -3.45 -6.30 17.66
N GLY A 240 -3.27 -5.50 16.60
CA GLY A 240 -2.87 -4.10 16.69
C GLY A 240 -3.91 -3.25 17.44
N ASN A 241 -5.19 -3.46 17.15
CA ASN A 241 -6.30 -2.74 17.79
C ASN A 241 -6.55 -3.12 19.26
N HIS A 242 -6.03 -4.28 19.72
CA HIS A 242 -6.18 -4.76 21.09
C HIS A 242 -4.93 -4.52 21.97
N SER A 243 -3.90 -3.83 21.47
CA SER A 243 -2.82 -3.35 22.32
C SER A 243 -3.32 -2.16 23.16
N PRO A 244 -3.24 -2.22 24.51
CA PRO A 244 -3.74 -1.13 25.33
C PRO A 244 -2.89 0.12 25.05
N SER A 245 -3.53 1.13 24.47
CA SER A 245 -3.09 2.51 24.60
C SER A 245 -3.02 2.83 26.10
N GLY A 246 -1.82 3.01 26.63
CA GLY A 246 -1.61 3.53 27.98
C GLY A 246 -1.07 2.52 28.99
N ALA A 247 0.25 2.51 29.12
CA ALA A 247 0.88 2.57 30.43
C ALA A 247 1.98 3.62 30.31
N GLU A 248 1.69 4.81 30.86
CA GLU A 248 2.66 5.87 31.17
C GLU A 248 3.77 5.36 32.10
#